data_AF-A0A4Y1QAD0-F1
#
_entry.id   AF-A0A4Y1QAD0-F1
#
_cell.length_a   1.000
_cell.length_b   1.000
_cell.length_c   1.000
_cell.angle_alpha   90.00
_cell.angle_beta   90.00
_cell.angle_gamma   90.00
#
_symmetry.space_group_name_H-M   'P 1'
#
loop_
_entity.id
_entity.type
_entity.pdbx_description
1 polymer ?
#
loop_
_entity_poly.entity_id
_entity_poly.type
_entity_poly.pdbx_seq_one_letter_code
_entity_poly.pdbx_strand_id
1 'polypeptide(L)'
;LRNYPDPHIIFDQYGADATRMFLVNSPIVRGENLRFREEGVRDVISRVLLPWLNSVRFFLGQVTLLHKTTGVQFMYNPHAPVSN
;
A
#
# COMPACT_ATOMS: atom_id res chain seq x y z
N LEU A 1 -27.47 17.74 -11.01
CA LEU A 1 -27.04 16.59 -10.17
C LEU A 1 -25.53 16.73 -9.94
N ARG A 2 -25.10 16.91 -8.69
CA ARG A 2 -23.70 17.06 -8.24
C ARG A 2 -23.51 16.15 -7.02
N ASN A 3 -23.78 14.86 -7.21
CA ASN A 3 -23.99 13.93 -6.10
C ASN A 3 -22.69 13.19 -5.73
N TYR A 4 -21.59 13.55 -6.37
CA TYR A 4 -20.26 12.96 -6.18
C TYR A 4 -19.22 14.09 -6.33
N PRO A 5 -18.17 14.08 -5.48
CA PRO A 5 -17.02 14.96 -5.68
C PRO A 5 -16.35 14.64 -7.01
N ASP A 6 -15.73 15.64 -7.63
CA ASP A 6 -14.97 15.44 -8.86
C ASP A 6 -13.81 14.46 -8.58
N PRO A 7 -13.73 13.32 -9.28
CA PRO A 7 -12.69 12.32 -9.06
C PRO A 7 -11.27 12.87 -9.27
N HIS A 8 -11.09 13.93 -10.08
CA HIS A 8 -9.78 14.55 -10.26
C HIS A 8 -9.21 15.11 -8.96
N ILE A 9 -10.06 15.69 -8.11
CA ILE A 9 -9.65 16.23 -6.80
C ILE A 9 -9.05 15.11 -5.92
N ILE A 10 -9.63 13.92 -6.00
CA ILE A 10 -9.21 12.77 -5.20
C ILE A 10 -7.88 12.22 -5.69
N PHE A 11 -7.67 12.18 -7.01
CA PHE A 11 -6.40 11.78 -7.59
C PHE A 11 -5.29 12.76 -7.21
N ASP A 12 -5.56 14.06 -7.23
CA ASP A 12 -4.58 15.09 -6.90
C ASP A 12 -4.24 15.09 -5.39
N GLN A 13 -5.21 14.80 -4.53
CA GLN A 13 -5.04 14.87 -3.08
C GLN A 13 -4.51 13.56 -2.46
N TYR A 14 -4.93 12.40 -2.97
CA TYR A 14 -4.61 11.09 -2.38
C TYR A 14 -3.77 10.19 -3.29
N GLY A 15 -3.66 10.53 -4.57
CA GLY A 15 -3.03 9.69 -5.58
C GLY A 15 -3.95 8.60 -6.12
N ALA A 16 -3.74 8.23 -7.38
CA ALA A 16 -4.54 7.21 -8.07
C ALA A 16 -4.49 5.84 -7.38
N ASP A 17 -3.33 5.45 -6.83
CA ASP A 17 -3.14 4.13 -6.22
C ASP A 17 -3.92 3.97 -4.91
N ALA A 18 -4.04 5.03 -4.11
CA ALA A 18 -4.86 5.02 -2.91
C ALA A 18 -6.33 4.81 -3.24
N THR A 19 -6.83 5.47 -4.29
CA THR A 19 -8.20 5.28 -4.78
C THR A 19 -8.41 3.86 -5.30
N ARG A 20 -7.45 3.30 -6.06
CA ARG A 20 -7.53 1.91 -6.53
C ARG A 20 -7.59 0.92 -5.36
N MET A 21 -6.71 1.08 -4.37
CA MET A 21 -6.66 0.22 -3.20
C MET A 21 -7.95 0.31 -2.37
N PHE A 22 -8.55 1.50 -2.27
CA PHE A 22 -9.86 1.69 -1.66
C PHE A 22 -10.95 0.91 -2.41
N LEU A 23 -11.01 1.05 -3.74
CA LEU A 23 -12.00 0.36 -4.56
C LEU A 23 -11.88 -1.17 -4.47
N VAL A 24 -10.66 -1.71 -4.51
CA VAL A 24 -10.40 -3.16 -4.38
C VAL A 24 -10.85 -3.71 -3.03
N ASN A 25 -10.65 -2.95 -1.95
CA ASN A 25 -11.09 -3.35 -0.61
C ASN A 25 -12.55 -3.04 -0.30
N SER A 26 -13.28 -2.42 -1.24
CA SER A 26 -14.66 -1.99 -1.03
C SER A 26 -15.68 -3.05 -1.47
N PRO A 27 -16.93 -2.99 -0.99
CA PRO A 27 -18.00 -3.93 -1.39
C PRO A 27 -18.35 -3.90 -2.89
N ILE A 28 -17.84 -2.92 -3.65
CA ILE A 28 -18.08 -2.83 -5.10
C ILE A 28 -17.57 -4.05 -5.86
N VAL A 29 -16.50 -4.70 -5.37
CA VAL A 29 -15.94 -5.91 -6.00
C VAL A 29 -16.89 -7.11 -5.88
N ARG A 30 -17.87 -7.03 -4.97
CA ARG A 30 -18.92 -8.05 -4.76
C ARG A 30 -20.24 -7.68 -5.41
N GLY A 31 -20.30 -6.58 -6.17
CA GLY A 31 -21.53 -6.07 -6.79
C GLY A 31 -22.49 -5.39 -5.81
N GLU A 32 -22.05 -5.13 -4.58
CA GLU A 32 -22.83 -4.42 -3.57
C GLU A 32 -22.70 -2.89 -3.74
N ASN A 33 -23.70 -2.14 -3.28
CA ASN A 33 -23.71 -0.69 -3.38
C ASN A 33 -22.58 -0.04 -2.56
N LEU A 34 -21.68 0.66 -3.24
CA LEU A 34 -20.63 1.46 -2.62
C LEU A 34 -21.09 2.92 -2.42
N ARG A 35 -21.12 3.38 -1.16
CA ARG A 35 -21.22 4.81 -0.86
C ARG A 35 -19.82 5.40 -0.77
N PHE A 36 -19.36 6.03 -1.85
CA PHE A 36 -18.03 6.62 -1.90
C PHE A 36 -17.88 7.74 -0.86
N ARG A 37 -16.81 7.68 -0.06
CA ARG A 37 -16.43 8.70 0.90
C ARG A 37 -14.91 8.89 0.87
N GLU A 38 -14.48 10.13 0.77
CA GLU A 38 -13.06 10.52 0.77
C GLU A 38 -12.32 10.05 2.05
N GLU A 39 -12.99 10.11 3.20
CA GLU A 39 -12.48 9.61 4.48
C GLU A 39 -12.05 8.13 4.40
N GLY A 40 -12.79 7.31 3.64
CA GLY A 40 -12.45 5.90 3.45
C GLY A 40 -11.13 5.69 2.70
N VAL A 41 -10.80 6.58 1.75
CA VAL A 41 -9.52 6.55 1.03
C VAL A 41 -8.37 6.88 1.98
N ARG A 42 -8.54 7.90 2.82
CA ARG A 42 -7.55 8.29 3.83
C ARG A 42 -7.27 7.18 4.85
N ASP A 43 -8.31 6.46 5.26
CA ASP A 43 -8.19 5.34 6.18
C ASP A 43 -7.41 4.17 5.57
N VAL A 44 -7.63 3.87 4.29
CA VAL A 44 -6.88 2.82 3.58
C VAL A 44 -5.39 3.20 3.47
N ILE A 45 -5.08 4.46 3.17
CA ILE A 45 -3.68 4.92 3.15
C ILE A 45 -3.04 4.72 4.54
N SER A 46 -3.73 5.21 5.57
CA SER A 46 -3.19 5.22 6.93
C SER A 46 -3.01 3.82 7.51
N ARG A 47 -3.95 2.91 7.24
CA ARG A 47 -3.97 1.56 7.83
C ARG A 47 -3.25 0.50 7.02
N VAL A 48 -3.07 0.70 5.72
CA VAL A 48 -2.48 -0.32 4.82
C VAL A 48 -1.19 0.18 4.19
N LEU A 49 -1.24 1.32 3.48
CA LEU A 49 -0.10 1.79 2.70
C LEU A 49 1.05 2.29 3.59
N LEU A 50 0.76 3.04 4.67
CA LEU A 50 1.79 3.53 5.57
C LEU A 50 2.54 2.40 6.30
N PRO A 51 1.87 1.40 6.92
CA PRO A 51 2.56 0.25 7.51
C PRO A 51 3.36 -0.54 6.48
N TRP A 52 2.80 -0.78 5.29
CA TRP A 52 3.51 -1.49 4.22
C TRP A 52 4.79 -0.77 3.80
N LEU A 53 4.70 0.55 3.57
CA LEU A 53 5.85 1.38 3.24
C LEU A 53 6.89 1.37 4.38
N ASN A 54 6.44 1.39 5.64
CA ASN A 54 7.33 1.29 6.79
C ASN A 54 8.09 -0.04 6.81
N SER A 55 7.40 -1.17 6.59
CA SER A 55 8.02 -2.50 6.52
C SER A 55 9.04 -2.61 5.39
N VAL A 56 8.73 -2.10 4.19
CA VAL A 56 9.67 -2.09 3.06
C VAL A 56 10.91 -1.24 3.37
N ARG A 57 10.72 -0.05 3.93
CA ARG A 57 11.84 0.83 4.33
C ARG A 57 12.71 0.18 5.40
N PHE A 58 12.09 -0.44 6.40
CA PHE A 58 12.80 -1.17 7.44
C PHE A 58 13.65 -2.30 6.84
N PHE A 59 13.06 -3.12 5.97
CA PHE A 59 13.75 -4.22 5.30
C PHE A 59 14.97 -3.73 4.50
N LEU A 60 14.81 -2.71 3.67
CA LEU A 60 15.92 -2.13 2.90
C LEU A 60 17.03 -1.57 3.81
N GLY A 61 16.65 -0.97 4.93
CA GLY A 61 17.58 -0.53 5.98
C GLY A 61 18.38 -1.69 6.57
N GLN A 62 17.72 -2.81 6.90
CA GLN A 62 18.38 -4.00 7.42
C GLN A 62 19.30 -4.66 6.38
N VAL A 63 18.90 -4.71 5.11
CA VAL A 63 19.76 -5.19 4.01
C VAL A 63 21.02 -4.34 3.88
N THR A 64 20.87 -3.02 3.98
CA THR A 64 22.01 -2.08 3.94
C THR A 64 22.92 -2.28 5.15
N LEU A 65 22.34 -2.49 6.33
CA LEU A 65 23.11 -2.73 7.55
C LEU A 65 23.89 -4.04 7.47
N LEU A 66 23.25 -5.13 7.01
CA LEU A 66 23.87 -6.43 6.81
C LEU A 66 25.11 -6.32 5.93
N HIS A 67 24.98 -5.64 4.78
CA HIS A 67 26.11 -5.43 3.88
C HIS A 67 27.26 -4.68 4.55
N LYS A 68 26.96 -3.65 5.36
CA LYS A 68 27.99 -2.86 6.05
C LYS A 68 28.67 -3.60 7.19
N THR A 69 27.97 -4.46 7.93
CA THR A 69 28.51 -5.11 9.14
C THR A 69 29.18 -6.44 8.85
N THR A 70 28.67 -7.23 7.91
CA THR A 70 29.18 -8.58 7.61
C THR A 70 29.80 -8.68 6.22
N GLY A 71 29.64 -7.67 5.36
CA GLY A 71 30.06 -7.71 3.96
C GLY A 71 29.14 -8.55 3.07
N VAL A 72 28.10 -9.18 3.62
CA VAL A 72 27.19 -10.06 2.87
C VAL A 72 26.18 -9.22 2.08
N GLN A 73 26.14 -9.43 0.76
CA GLN A 73 25.12 -8.81 -0.09
C GLN A 73 23.84 -9.65 -0.06
N PHE A 74 22.71 -9.04 0.27
CA PHE A 74 21.42 -9.70 0.19
C PHE A 74 21.10 -10.06 -1.26
N MET A 75 20.84 -11.34 -1.52
CA MET A 75 20.38 -11.86 -2.81
C MET A 75 19.16 -12.73 -2.61
N TYR A 76 18.13 -12.52 -3.43
CA TYR A 76 16.98 -13.40 -3.44
C TYR A 76 17.39 -14.78 -3.96
N ASN A 77 17.09 -15.83 -3.18
CA ASN A 77 17.34 -17.22 -3.56
C ASN A 77 15.99 -17.96 -3.64
N PRO A 78 15.52 -18.34 -4.83
CA PRO A 78 14.24 -19.03 -5.01
C PRO A 78 14.23 -20.47 -4.45
N HIS A 79 15.40 -21.06 -4.20
CA HIS A 79 15.54 -22.42 -3.67
C HIS A 79 15.94 -22.43 -2.18
N ALA A 80 15.85 -21.29 -1.49
CA ALA A 80 16.16 -21.24 -0.06
C ALA A 80 15.14 -22.08 0.73
N PRO A 81 15.58 -22.82 1.76
CA PRO A 81 14.66 -23.51 2.66
C PRO A 81 13.76 -22.48 3.37
N VAL A 82 12.51 -22.85 3.61
CA VAL A 82 11.56 -21.98 4.32
C VAL A 82 12.11 -21.74 5.72
N SER A 83 12.14 -20.48 6.17
CA SER A 83 12.50 -20.17 7.55
C SER A 83 11.47 -20.81 8.48
N ASN A 84 11.94 -21.58 9.47
CA ASN A 84 11.11 -22.16 10.53
C ASN A 84 10.44 -21.07 11.38
#